data_AF-A0A0G0KEB4-F1
#
_entry.id   AF-A0A0G0KEB4-F1
#
_cell.length_a   1.000
_cell.length_b   1.000
_cell.length_c   1.000
_cell.angle_alpha   90.00
_cell.angle_beta   90.00
_cell.angle_gamma   90.00
#
_symmetry.space_group_name_H-M   'P 1'
#
loop_
_entity.id
_entity.type
_entity.pdbx_description
1 polymer ?
#
loop_
_entity_poly.entity_id
_entity_poly.type
_entity_poly.pdbx_seq_one_letter_code
_entity_poly.pdbx_strand_id
1 'polypeptide(L)'
;MTRKYLFVCSFVLLALVTSRYFFSQKQIVTSFSPVVVSPPTNRIDVLSLSKDDYEKIQKGKYNAVFITKKDGAKKQVHYNDKALLSLALSPSQKQAAFFYLPNDQSSEELSFILLSLESGMTRQVYYTFLSDMGSGIHWLGNNHLFFLSHCGTACQGITLLDIRSGKTKSGVLTYPSFPNQPAKTHFKDWFGQELVINGLVKDVSSATESNLHYFIFILEDDAGNFLGEKKFQFMEAKADKLLL
;
A
#
# COMPACT_ATOMS: atom_id res chain seq x y z
N MET A 1 -53.23 -37.05 -3.46
CA MET A 1 -53.45 -35.65 -3.92
C MET A 1 -52.21 -34.75 -3.86
N THR A 2 -51.10 -35.15 -3.23
CA THR A 2 -49.94 -34.28 -2.95
C THR A 2 -48.95 -34.09 -4.11
N ARG A 3 -48.92 -35.00 -5.10
CA ARG A 3 -47.89 -34.97 -6.18
C ARG A 3 -48.11 -33.89 -7.25
N LYS A 4 -49.36 -33.42 -7.43
CA LYS A 4 -49.68 -32.38 -8.44
C LYS A 4 -49.24 -30.98 -8.02
N TYR A 5 -49.26 -30.67 -6.72
CA TYR A 5 -48.88 -29.35 -6.20
C TYR A 5 -47.37 -29.11 -6.22
N LEU A 6 -46.57 -30.18 -6.11
CA LEU A 6 -45.12 -30.10 -6.06
C LEU A 6 -44.52 -29.63 -7.41
N PHE A 7 -45.13 -30.05 -8.53
CA PHE A 7 -44.75 -29.57 -9.86
C PHE A 7 -45.14 -28.12 -10.12
N VAL A 8 -46.29 -27.68 -9.61
CA VAL A 8 -46.73 -26.28 -9.77
C VAL A 8 -45.81 -25.34 -8.98
N CYS A 9 -45.42 -25.72 -7.76
CA CYS A 9 -44.48 -24.92 -6.97
C CYS A 9 -43.10 -24.81 -7.62
N SER A 10 -42.56 -25.88 -8.25
CA SER A 10 -41.24 -25.80 -8.88
C SER A 10 -41.23 -24.88 -10.11
N PHE A 11 -42.31 -24.87 -10.90
CA PHE A 11 -42.44 -23.98 -12.06
C PHE A 11 -42.54 -22.50 -11.66
N VAL A 12 -43.26 -22.18 -10.58
CA VAL A 12 -43.36 -20.79 -10.08
C VAL A 12 -42.01 -20.30 -9.56
N LEU A 13 -41.27 -21.16 -8.86
CA LEU A 13 -39.95 -20.79 -8.32
C LEU A 13 -38.93 -20.57 -9.44
N LEU A 14 -38.96 -21.40 -10.49
CA LEU A 14 -38.10 -21.23 -11.66
C LEU A 14 -38.40 -19.92 -12.39
N ALA A 15 -39.68 -19.58 -12.57
CA ALA A 15 -40.10 -18.32 -13.21
C ALA A 15 -39.66 -17.07 -12.42
N LEU A 16 -39.67 -17.14 -11.08
CA LEU A 16 -39.21 -16.05 -10.21
C LEU A 16 -37.68 -15.88 -10.23
N VAL A 17 -36.91 -16.96 -10.36
CA VAL A 17 -35.45 -16.88 -10.49
C VAL A 17 -35.06 -16.32 -11.85
N THR A 18 -35.73 -16.73 -12.94
CA THR A 18 -35.42 -16.24 -14.29
C THR A 18 -35.84 -14.78 -14.51
N SER A 19 -36.90 -14.30 -13.85
CA SER A 19 -37.33 -12.90 -13.99
C SER A 19 -36.35 -11.91 -13.38
N ARG A 20 -35.65 -12.28 -12.29
CA ARG A 20 -34.59 -11.45 -11.70
C ARG A 20 -33.35 -11.32 -12.59
N TYR A 21 -33.06 -12.30 -13.44
CA TYR A 21 -31.94 -12.22 -14.39
C TYR A 21 -32.26 -11.39 -15.64
N PHE A 22 -33.53 -11.29 -16.04
CA PHE A 22 -33.93 -10.54 -17.23
C PHE A 22 -34.13 -9.03 -17.01
N PHE A 23 -34.43 -8.61 -15.78
CA PHE A 23 -34.43 -7.18 -15.43
C PHE A 23 -33.02 -6.72 -15.05
N SER A 24 -32.11 -6.77 -16.01
CA SER A 24 -30.87 -6.01 -15.94
C SER A 24 -31.25 -4.54 -15.86
N GLN A 25 -31.08 -3.93 -14.69
CA GLN A 25 -31.27 -2.49 -14.52
C GLN A 25 -30.44 -1.79 -15.59
N LYS A 26 -31.11 -1.19 -16.58
CA LYS A 26 -30.47 -0.23 -17.48
C LYS A 26 -29.95 0.87 -16.57
N GLN A 27 -28.64 0.84 -16.28
CA GLN A 27 -27.96 1.96 -15.67
C GLN A 27 -28.23 3.15 -16.60
N ILE A 28 -29.01 4.10 -16.10
CA ILE A 28 -29.17 5.39 -16.74
C ILE A 28 -27.80 6.05 -16.62
N VAL A 29 -26.98 5.90 -17.66
CA VAL A 29 -25.74 6.65 -17.81
C VAL A 29 -26.16 8.07 -18.14
N THR A 30 -26.39 8.89 -17.12
CA THR A 30 -26.52 10.33 -17.28
C THR A 30 -25.13 10.89 -17.60
N SER A 31 -24.82 11.03 -18.89
CA SER A 31 -23.64 11.78 -19.33
C SER A 31 -23.94 13.28 -19.26
N PHE A 32 -23.88 13.84 -18.07
CA PHE A 32 -23.66 15.27 -17.93
C PHE A 32 -22.16 15.46 -17.72
N SER A 33 -21.48 16.06 -18.69
CA SER A 33 -20.17 16.68 -18.47
C SER A 33 -20.42 18.11 -18.01
N PRO A 34 -20.47 18.39 -16.69
CA PRO A 34 -20.36 19.77 -16.26
C PRO A 34 -18.95 20.24 -16.65
N VAL A 35 -18.87 21.27 -17.47
CA VAL A 35 -17.65 22.07 -17.61
C VAL A 35 -17.54 22.87 -16.31
N VAL A 36 -17.02 22.22 -15.27
CA VAL A 36 -16.70 22.86 -14.01
C VAL A 36 -15.43 23.65 -14.25
N VAL A 37 -15.57 24.97 -14.47
CA VAL A 37 -14.45 25.90 -14.33
C VAL A 37 -14.22 26.06 -12.83
N SER A 38 -13.61 25.04 -12.22
CA SER A 38 -13.14 25.12 -10.84
C SER A 38 -12.01 26.15 -10.79
N PRO A 39 -11.99 27.08 -9.82
CA PRO A 39 -10.75 27.81 -9.52
C PRO A 39 -9.62 26.79 -9.36
N PRO A 40 -8.36 27.12 -9.70
CA PRO A 40 -7.25 26.17 -9.62
C PRO A 40 -7.15 25.66 -8.18
N THR A 41 -7.75 24.50 -7.93
CA THR A 41 -7.69 23.86 -6.64
C THR A 41 -6.25 23.42 -6.47
N ASN A 42 -5.68 23.69 -5.30
CA ASN A 42 -4.39 23.15 -4.87
C ASN A 42 -4.44 21.63 -4.64
N ARG A 43 -5.42 20.95 -5.23
CA ARG A 43 -5.74 19.53 -5.06
C ARG A 43 -5.73 18.84 -6.42
N ILE A 44 -5.39 17.57 -6.42
CA ILE A 44 -5.53 16.69 -7.58
C ILE A 44 -5.94 15.31 -7.12
N ASP A 45 -6.88 14.70 -7.84
CA ASP A 45 -7.30 13.33 -7.56
C ASP A 45 -6.24 12.34 -8.05
N VAL A 46 -5.90 11.34 -7.24
CA VAL A 46 -4.95 10.27 -7.59
C VAL A 46 -5.33 9.52 -8.87
N LEU A 47 -6.63 9.39 -9.17
CA LEU A 47 -7.15 8.75 -10.38
C LEU A 47 -6.89 9.57 -11.64
N SER A 48 -6.61 10.87 -11.50
CA SER A 48 -6.27 11.76 -12.61
C SER A 48 -4.77 11.86 -12.91
N LEU A 49 -3.94 11.14 -12.15
CA LEU A 49 -2.49 11.16 -12.35
C LEU A 49 -2.07 10.37 -13.58
N SER A 50 -1.26 11.01 -14.41
CA SER A 50 -0.52 10.34 -15.50
C SER A 50 0.72 9.64 -14.96
N LYS A 51 1.30 8.72 -15.75
CA LYS A 51 2.56 8.05 -15.37
C LYS A 51 3.68 9.05 -15.07
N ASP A 52 3.83 10.09 -15.89
CA ASP A 52 4.82 11.17 -15.70
C ASP A 52 4.65 11.92 -14.38
N ASP A 53 3.44 11.96 -13.80
CA ASP A 53 3.20 12.65 -12.52
C ASP A 53 3.85 11.90 -11.35
N TYR A 54 4.00 10.58 -11.45
CA TYR A 54 4.59 9.76 -10.38
C TYR A 54 6.09 10.03 -10.18
N GLU A 55 6.80 10.44 -11.23
CA GLU A 55 8.21 10.84 -11.16
C GLU A 55 8.41 12.19 -10.43
N LYS A 56 7.32 12.94 -10.23
CA LYS A 56 7.33 14.29 -9.65
C LYS A 56 6.68 14.33 -8.27
N ILE A 57 6.50 13.16 -7.66
CA ILE A 57 5.98 13.05 -6.30
C ILE A 57 6.99 13.65 -5.32
N GLN A 58 6.51 14.49 -4.43
CA GLN A 58 7.26 15.08 -3.33
C GLN A 58 6.54 14.83 -2.02
N LYS A 59 7.28 14.44 -0.99
CA LYS A 59 6.78 14.40 0.39
C LYS A 59 6.82 15.81 0.99
N GLY A 60 5.71 16.25 1.56
CA GLY A 60 5.60 17.49 2.33
C GLY A 60 5.67 17.26 3.83
N LYS A 61 5.25 18.27 4.61
CA LYS A 61 5.09 18.13 6.07
C LYS A 61 4.05 17.07 6.39
N TYR A 62 4.24 16.35 7.50
CA TYR A 62 3.33 15.29 7.96
C TYR A 62 3.04 14.22 6.90
N ASN A 63 4.04 13.89 6.08
CA ASN A 63 3.93 12.92 4.99
C ASN A 63 2.90 13.26 3.90
N ALA A 64 2.38 14.49 3.84
CA ALA A 64 1.45 14.87 2.77
C ALA A 64 2.07 14.70 1.38
N VAL A 65 1.34 14.08 0.46
CA VAL A 65 1.83 13.82 -0.91
C VAL A 65 1.50 14.99 -1.82
N PHE A 66 2.52 15.51 -2.50
CA PHE A 66 2.40 16.56 -3.51
C PHE A 66 2.96 16.11 -4.85
N ILE A 67 2.48 16.72 -5.93
CA ILE A 67 3.11 16.66 -7.25
C ILE A 67 3.40 18.06 -7.78
N THR A 68 4.40 18.19 -8.62
CA THR A 68 4.65 19.40 -9.42
C THR A 68 4.21 19.16 -10.86
N LYS A 69 3.19 19.91 -11.31
CA LYS A 69 2.69 19.84 -12.69
C LYS A 69 3.66 20.52 -13.68
N LYS A 70 3.43 20.30 -14.98
CA LYS A 70 4.29 20.84 -16.07
C LYS A 70 4.32 22.38 -16.09
N ASP A 71 3.26 23.03 -15.63
CA ASP A 71 3.14 24.48 -15.46
C ASP A 71 3.84 25.00 -14.17
N GLY A 72 4.50 24.12 -13.40
CA GLY A 72 5.11 24.44 -12.12
C GLY A 72 4.14 24.45 -10.94
N ALA A 73 2.84 24.22 -11.15
CA ALA A 73 1.87 24.22 -10.08
C ALA A 73 2.07 23.02 -9.15
N LYS A 74 2.19 23.29 -7.84
CA LYS A 74 2.25 22.26 -6.81
C LYS A 74 0.83 21.91 -6.35
N LYS A 75 0.45 20.65 -6.48
CA LYS A 75 -0.87 20.14 -6.09
C LYS A 75 -0.75 19.03 -5.08
N GLN A 76 -1.57 19.07 -4.03
CA GLN A 76 -1.67 18.00 -3.05
C GLN A 76 -2.55 16.88 -3.59
N VAL A 77 -2.07 15.64 -3.50
CA VAL A 77 -2.78 14.48 -4.04
C VAL A 77 -3.84 14.01 -3.04
N HIS A 78 -5.04 13.74 -3.56
CA HIS A 78 -6.19 13.30 -2.77
C HIS A 78 -6.84 12.04 -3.36
N TYR A 79 -7.59 11.32 -2.52
CA TYR A 79 -8.50 10.25 -2.90
C TYR A 79 -9.78 10.39 -2.08
N ASN A 80 -10.95 10.45 -2.72
CA ASN A 80 -12.25 10.68 -2.06
C ASN A 80 -12.21 11.87 -1.08
N ASP A 81 -11.71 13.02 -1.56
CA ASP A 81 -11.52 14.26 -0.78
C ASP A 81 -10.55 14.17 0.42
N LYS A 82 -9.84 13.05 0.60
CA LYS A 82 -8.83 12.87 1.65
C LYS A 82 -7.43 13.02 1.09
N ALA A 83 -6.57 13.75 1.79
CA ALA A 83 -5.17 13.88 1.42
C ALA A 83 -4.43 12.54 1.57
N LEU A 84 -3.55 12.23 0.62
CA LEU A 84 -2.70 11.04 0.72
C LEU A 84 -1.51 11.28 1.67
N LEU A 85 -1.16 10.24 2.42
CA LEU A 85 0.03 10.18 3.28
C LEU A 85 1.22 9.49 2.62
N SER A 86 0.96 8.65 1.62
CA SER A 86 2.01 8.01 0.85
C SER A 86 1.46 7.59 -0.49
N LEU A 87 2.31 7.60 -1.51
CA LEU A 87 1.97 7.20 -2.86
C LEU A 87 3.23 6.60 -3.50
N ALA A 88 3.10 5.42 -4.09
CA ALA A 88 4.21 4.74 -4.74
C ALA A 88 3.74 4.01 -6.00
N LEU A 89 4.51 4.15 -7.08
CA LEU A 89 4.30 3.42 -8.33
C LEU A 89 4.99 2.05 -8.29
N SER A 90 4.29 1.00 -8.72
CA SER A 90 4.87 -0.34 -8.82
C SER A 90 6.03 -0.39 -9.81
N PRO A 91 6.99 -1.32 -9.66
CA PRO A 91 8.09 -1.50 -10.61
C PRO A 91 7.63 -1.72 -12.06
N SER A 92 6.50 -2.43 -12.26
CA SER A 92 5.90 -2.62 -13.59
C SER A 92 5.16 -1.40 -14.13
N GLN A 93 4.97 -0.36 -13.32
CA GLN A 93 4.19 0.84 -13.64
C GLN A 93 2.74 0.57 -14.07
N LYS A 94 2.19 -0.59 -13.66
CA LYS A 94 0.79 -0.96 -13.94
C LYS A 94 -0.13 -0.66 -12.77
N GLN A 95 0.44 -0.53 -11.58
CA GLN A 95 -0.28 -0.32 -10.33
C GLN A 95 0.36 0.81 -9.54
N ALA A 96 -0.46 1.52 -8.79
CA ALA A 96 -0.04 2.45 -7.75
C ALA A 96 -0.62 2.01 -6.40
N ALA A 97 0.09 2.36 -5.34
CA ALA A 97 -0.24 2.03 -3.97
C ALA A 97 -0.27 3.34 -3.16
N PHE A 98 -1.27 3.53 -2.30
CA PHE A 98 -1.31 4.70 -1.45
C PHE A 98 -1.99 4.48 -0.11
N PHE A 99 -1.62 5.34 0.84
CA PHE A 99 -2.24 5.47 2.15
C PHE A 99 -3.04 6.75 2.26
N TYR A 100 -4.17 6.67 2.97
CA TYR A 100 -4.92 7.82 3.44
C TYR A 100 -5.61 7.52 4.77
N LEU A 101 -5.96 8.57 5.51
CA LEU A 101 -6.77 8.48 6.73
C LEU A 101 -8.25 8.52 6.31
N PRO A 102 -9.03 7.43 6.50
CA PRO A 102 -10.43 7.41 6.10
C PRO A 102 -11.31 8.28 7.00
N ASN A 103 -10.93 8.41 8.27
CA ASN A 103 -11.66 9.15 9.29
C ASN A 103 -11.03 10.54 9.50
N ASP A 104 -11.80 11.61 9.33
CA ASP A 104 -11.27 12.98 9.59
C ASP A 104 -11.10 13.28 11.08
N GLN A 105 -11.76 12.50 11.93
CA GLN A 105 -11.79 12.72 13.38
C GLN A 105 -10.74 11.89 14.12
N SER A 106 -10.13 10.90 13.44
CA SER A 106 -9.15 10.01 14.04
C SER A 106 -7.96 9.83 13.11
N SER A 107 -6.76 10.03 13.66
CA SER A 107 -5.53 9.64 12.97
C SER A 107 -5.24 8.15 13.09
N GLU A 108 -5.94 7.41 13.96
CA GLU A 108 -5.62 6.01 14.30
C GLU A 108 -5.91 5.06 13.14
N GLU A 109 -6.88 5.41 12.30
CA GLU A 109 -7.30 4.58 11.17
C GLU A 109 -6.46 4.87 9.93
N LEU A 110 -6.04 3.81 9.26
CA LEU A 110 -5.30 3.93 8.02
C LEU A 110 -5.79 2.92 6.99
N SER A 111 -6.13 3.42 5.81
CA SER A 111 -6.54 2.62 4.67
C SER A 111 -5.43 2.56 3.63
N PHE A 112 -5.15 1.34 3.17
CA PHE A 112 -4.28 1.09 2.04
C PHE A 112 -5.12 0.78 0.79
N ILE A 113 -4.86 1.50 -0.30
CA ILE A 113 -5.52 1.29 -1.58
C ILE A 113 -4.50 0.88 -2.65
N LEU A 114 -4.87 -0.14 -3.42
CA LEU A 114 -4.23 -0.51 -4.66
C LEU A 114 -5.04 0.06 -5.83
N LEU A 115 -4.40 0.81 -6.71
CA LEU A 115 -4.97 1.38 -7.93
C LEU A 115 -4.38 0.68 -9.16
N SER A 116 -5.24 0.12 -10.00
CA SER A 116 -4.87 -0.30 -11.35
C SER A 116 -4.85 0.92 -12.27
N LEU A 117 -3.69 1.23 -12.85
CA LEU A 117 -3.54 2.39 -13.74
C LEU A 117 -4.16 2.16 -15.13
N GLU A 118 -4.37 0.90 -15.50
CA GLU A 118 -4.99 0.54 -16.78
C GLU A 118 -6.52 0.64 -16.73
N SER A 119 -7.12 0.10 -15.65
CA SER A 119 -8.59 0.06 -15.52
C SER A 119 -9.17 1.22 -14.71
N GLY A 120 -8.34 1.97 -13.97
CA GLY A 120 -8.79 2.94 -12.98
C GLY A 120 -9.45 2.31 -11.75
N MET A 121 -9.50 0.98 -11.66
CA MET A 121 -10.11 0.29 -10.53
C MET A 121 -9.25 0.40 -9.27
N THR A 122 -9.93 0.65 -8.14
CA THR A 122 -9.31 0.67 -6.82
C THR A 122 -9.76 -0.54 -6.00
N ARG A 123 -8.86 -1.05 -5.15
CA ARG A 123 -9.15 -2.09 -4.17
C ARG A 123 -8.47 -1.74 -2.85
N GLN A 124 -9.23 -1.70 -1.78
CA GLN A 124 -8.66 -1.66 -0.43
C GLN A 124 -8.08 -3.04 -0.11
N VAL A 125 -6.78 -3.12 0.15
CA VAL A 125 -6.12 -4.41 0.46
C VAL A 125 -5.61 -4.51 1.90
N TYR A 126 -5.60 -3.40 2.64
CA TYR A 126 -5.22 -3.40 4.05
C TYR A 126 -5.90 -2.22 4.78
N TYR A 127 -6.25 -2.45 6.05
CA TYR A 127 -6.83 -1.47 6.96
C TYR A 127 -6.32 -1.76 8.37
N THR A 128 -5.87 -0.74 9.10
CA THR A 128 -5.34 -0.89 10.45
C THR A 128 -5.68 0.31 11.33
N PHE A 129 -5.68 0.08 12.65
CA PHE A 129 -5.80 1.09 13.70
C PHE A 129 -4.43 1.56 14.22
N LEU A 130 -3.35 1.26 13.49
CA LEU A 130 -1.98 1.62 13.86
C LEU A 130 -1.46 2.67 12.88
N SER A 131 -1.57 3.92 13.28
CA SER A 131 -1.21 5.08 12.46
C SER A 131 0.26 5.48 12.53
N ASP A 132 1.04 4.82 13.38
CA ASP A 132 2.44 5.20 13.62
C ASP A 132 3.35 4.64 12.52
N MET A 133 3.11 5.11 11.29
CA MET A 133 3.95 4.84 10.15
C MET A 133 5.16 5.75 10.17
N GLY A 134 6.31 5.14 10.43
CA GLY A 134 7.59 5.83 10.38
C GLY A 134 8.08 6.09 8.96
N SER A 135 7.68 5.26 7.98
CA SER A 135 8.05 5.44 6.58
C SER A 135 6.87 5.36 5.62
N GLY A 136 7.12 5.76 4.36
CA GLY A 136 6.13 5.65 3.29
C GLY A 136 5.96 4.20 2.80
N ILE A 137 5.14 4.02 1.78
CA ILE A 137 4.99 2.74 1.08
C ILE A 137 6.20 2.53 0.18
N HIS A 138 6.78 1.34 0.25
CA HIS A 138 7.84 0.90 -0.65
C HIS A 138 7.43 -0.39 -1.35
N TRP A 139 7.71 -0.47 -2.66
CA TRP A 139 7.42 -1.66 -3.45
C TRP A 139 8.54 -2.66 -3.37
N LEU A 140 8.21 -3.92 -3.10
CA LEU A 140 9.11 -5.05 -3.17
C LEU A 140 8.64 -5.99 -4.28
N GLY A 141 9.16 -5.75 -5.49
CA GLY A 141 8.61 -6.34 -6.70
C GLY A 141 7.19 -5.83 -6.98
N ASN A 142 6.39 -6.62 -7.70
CA ASN A 142 5.03 -6.25 -8.10
C ASN A 142 3.93 -6.82 -7.18
N ASN A 143 4.28 -7.69 -6.23
CA ASN A 143 3.31 -8.43 -5.42
C ASN A 143 3.38 -8.08 -3.94
N HIS A 144 4.43 -7.39 -3.52
CA HIS A 144 4.63 -7.05 -2.11
C HIS A 144 4.90 -5.57 -1.93
N LEU A 145 4.46 -5.11 -0.77
CA LEU A 145 4.72 -3.79 -0.27
C LEU A 145 5.28 -3.92 1.13
N PHE A 146 6.06 -2.95 1.54
CA PHE A 146 6.43 -2.83 2.94
C PHE A 146 6.41 -1.38 3.39
N PHE A 147 6.31 -1.22 4.70
CA PHE A 147 6.35 0.06 5.39
C PHE A 147 6.90 -0.14 6.79
N LEU A 148 7.55 0.89 7.31
CA LEU A 148 8.06 0.92 8.67
C LEU A 148 7.00 1.49 9.61
N SER A 149 6.90 0.92 10.79
CA SER A 149 6.09 1.41 11.89
C SER A 149 6.95 1.62 13.13
N HIS A 150 6.66 2.63 13.93
CA HIS A 150 7.32 2.77 15.22
C HIS A 150 6.73 1.77 16.23
N CYS A 151 7.60 1.07 16.98
CA CYS A 151 7.19 0.19 18.08
C CYS A 151 7.86 0.55 19.42
N GLY A 152 8.53 1.71 19.49
CA GLY A 152 9.18 2.24 20.69
C GLY A 152 10.52 2.92 20.38
N THR A 153 11.19 3.46 21.41
CA THR A 153 12.44 4.23 21.26
C THR A 153 13.59 3.44 20.64
N ALA A 154 13.66 2.12 20.89
CA ALA A 154 14.71 1.24 20.40
C ALA A 154 14.16 0.14 19.46
N CYS A 155 12.98 0.38 18.86
CA CYS A 155 12.25 -0.61 18.07
C CYS A 155 11.59 0.03 16.85
N GLN A 156 11.83 -0.57 15.69
CA GLN A 156 11.05 -0.29 14.48
C GLN A 156 10.45 -1.60 13.94
N GLY A 157 9.15 -1.59 13.70
CA GLY A 157 8.46 -2.67 13.02
C GLY A 157 8.60 -2.50 11.52
N ILE A 158 8.74 -3.61 10.80
CA ILE A 158 8.66 -3.63 9.34
C ILE A 158 7.55 -4.58 8.91
N THR A 159 6.50 -4.03 8.33
CA THR A 159 5.36 -4.83 7.87
C THR A 159 5.49 -5.10 6.39
N LEU A 160 5.43 -6.38 6.01
CA LEU A 160 5.33 -6.85 4.63
C LEU A 160 3.88 -7.19 4.34
N LEU A 161 3.33 -6.63 3.27
CA LEU A 161 1.97 -6.84 2.79
C LEU A 161 2.01 -7.56 1.43
N ASP A 162 1.40 -8.74 1.35
CA ASP A 162 1.10 -9.40 0.07
C ASP A 162 -0.18 -8.77 -0.50
N ILE A 163 -0.06 -8.07 -1.62
CA ILE A 163 -1.18 -7.35 -2.20
C ILE A 163 -2.24 -8.28 -2.77
N ARG A 164 -1.89 -9.53 -3.13
CA ARG A 164 -2.85 -10.48 -3.71
C ARG A 164 -3.80 -10.97 -2.62
N SER A 165 -3.23 -11.41 -1.50
CA SER A 165 -3.97 -12.01 -0.39
C SER A 165 -4.45 -11.02 0.66
N GLY A 166 -3.87 -9.81 0.70
CA GLY A 166 -4.10 -8.82 1.76
C GLY A 166 -3.48 -9.22 3.11
N LYS A 167 -2.74 -10.33 3.16
CA LYS A 167 -2.09 -10.81 4.38
C LYS A 167 -0.84 -10.01 4.68
N THR A 168 -0.62 -9.73 5.95
CA THR A 168 0.59 -9.10 6.44
C THR A 168 1.47 -10.09 7.19
N LYS A 169 2.77 -9.83 7.16
CA LYS A 169 3.75 -10.39 8.09
C LYS A 169 4.56 -9.24 8.67
N SER A 170 5.00 -9.37 9.91
CA SER A 170 5.79 -8.35 10.57
C SER A 170 7.18 -8.89 10.91
N GLY A 171 8.20 -8.08 10.65
CA GLY A 171 9.54 -8.23 11.18
C GLY A 171 9.82 -7.10 12.17
N VAL A 172 10.89 -7.24 12.94
CA VAL A 172 11.27 -6.25 13.96
C VAL A 172 12.74 -5.93 13.83
N LEU A 173 13.05 -4.64 13.77
CA LEU A 173 14.37 -4.06 13.92
C LEU A 173 14.51 -3.60 15.37
N THR A 174 15.51 -4.12 16.07
CA THR A 174 15.82 -3.73 17.44
C THR A 174 17.22 -3.16 17.55
N TYR A 175 17.35 -2.15 18.38
CA TYR A 175 18.60 -1.40 18.59
C TYR A 175 19.05 -1.53 20.05
N PRO A 176 20.36 -1.44 20.33
CA PRO A 176 20.89 -1.32 21.69
C PRO A 176 20.24 -0.15 22.43
N SER A 177 19.76 -0.40 23.64
CA SER A 177 19.14 0.63 24.49
C SER A 177 20.13 1.32 25.44
N PHE A 178 21.42 0.95 25.41
CA PHE A 178 22.43 1.42 26.37
C PHE A 178 23.57 2.20 25.68
N PRO A 179 24.01 3.35 26.22
CA PRO A 179 24.97 4.25 25.57
C PRO A 179 26.38 3.69 25.42
N ASN A 180 26.73 2.62 26.13
CA ASN A 180 28.06 2.01 26.09
C ASN A 180 28.12 0.77 25.18
N GLN A 181 27.07 0.52 24.39
CA GLN A 181 27.04 -0.59 23.44
C GLN A 181 27.27 -0.05 22.02
N PRO A 182 28.01 -0.79 21.18
CA PRO A 182 28.21 -0.36 19.80
C PRO A 182 26.87 -0.35 19.03
N ALA A 183 26.68 0.66 18.16
CA ALA A 183 25.63 0.70 17.15
C ALA A 183 25.46 -0.65 16.47
N LYS A 184 24.32 -1.29 16.69
CA LYS A 184 23.95 -2.56 16.06
C LYS A 184 22.45 -2.58 15.78
N THR A 185 22.07 -3.34 14.79
CA THR A 185 20.68 -3.66 14.51
C THR A 185 20.51 -5.17 14.55
N HIS A 186 19.58 -5.65 15.36
CA HIS A 186 19.10 -7.03 15.29
C HIS A 186 17.77 -7.02 14.54
N PHE A 187 17.76 -7.68 13.39
CA PHE A 187 16.60 -7.81 12.52
C PHE A 187 16.09 -9.24 12.58
N LYS A 188 14.86 -9.41 13.07
CA LYS A 188 14.10 -10.65 12.93
C LYS A 188 13.14 -10.50 11.76
N ASP A 189 13.38 -11.26 10.70
CA ASP A 189 12.59 -11.19 9.48
C ASP A 189 11.22 -11.86 9.61
N TRP A 190 10.41 -11.76 8.55
CA TRP A 190 9.04 -12.29 8.47
C TRP A 190 8.95 -13.82 8.52
N PHE A 191 10.09 -14.51 8.40
CA PHE A 191 10.21 -15.97 8.43
C PHE A 191 10.90 -16.45 9.71
N GLY A 192 11.24 -15.53 10.62
CA GLY A 192 11.90 -15.81 11.89
C GLY A 192 13.41 -15.94 11.80
N GLN A 193 14.03 -15.62 10.65
CA GLN A 193 15.48 -15.54 10.53
C GLN A 193 15.99 -14.30 11.27
N GLU A 194 17.04 -14.48 12.05
CA GLU A 194 17.69 -13.40 12.79
C GLU A 194 18.99 -12.98 12.09
N LEU A 195 19.16 -11.67 11.95
CA LEU A 195 20.29 -11.03 11.30
C LEU A 195 20.84 -9.95 12.23
N VAL A 196 22.15 -9.98 12.48
CA VAL A 196 22.85 -8.95 13.24
C VAL A 196 23.66 -8.10 12.27
N ILE A 197 23.44 -6.79 12.30
CA ILE A 197 24.05 -5.82 11.41
C ILE A 197 24.80 -4.81 12.27
N ASN A 198 26.03 -4.46 11.90
CA ASN A 198 26.75 -3.36 12.53
C ASN A 198 26.18 -2.03 12.02
N GLY A 199 25.90 -1.10 12.93
CA GLY A 199 25.20 0.16 12.65
C GLY A 199 23.71 0.11 12.99
N LEU A 200 23.09 1.29 13.09
CA LEU A 200 21.66 1.52 13.24
C LEU A 200 21.02 1.64 11.85
N VAL A 201 19.85 1.02 11.65
CA VAL A 201 19.07 1.18 10.42
C VAL A 201 18.32 2.51 10.50
N LYS A 202 18.74 3.46 9.66
CA LYS A 202 18.12 4.78 9.53
C LYS A 202 16.86 4.71 8.69
N ASP A 203 16.95 4.01 7.56
CA ASP A 203 15.89 3.91 6.57
C ASP A 203 15.97 2.57 5.83
N VAL A 204 14.84 2.15 5.28
CA VAL A 204 14.73 0.91 4.50
C VAL A 204 14.07 1.24 3.16
N SER A 205 14.80 0.94 2.09
CA SER A 205 14.30 1.06 0.72
C SER A 205 14.36 -0.28 0.00
N SER A 206 14.02 -0.29 -1.27
CA SER A 206 14.01 -1.49 -2.10
C SER A 206 14.59 -1.24 -3.47
N ALA A 207 15.19 -2.29 -4.03
CA ALA A 207 15.65 -2.31 -5.41
C ALA A 207 15.20 -3.58 -6.11
N THR A 208 15.07 -3.48 -7.43
CA THR A 208 14.90 -4.63 -8.32
C THR A 208 16.04 -4.66 -9.31
N GLU A 209 16.86 -5.70 -9.26
CA GLU A 209 18.04 -5.88 -10.13
C GLU A 209 17.94 -7.27 -10.74
N SER A 210 17.93 -7.38 -12.07
CA SER A 210 17.88 -8.68 -12.79
C SER A 210 16.73 -9.59 -12.34
N ASN A 211 15.53 -9.03 -12.14
CA ASN A 211 14.33 -9.72 -11.61
C ASN A 211 14.45 -10.26 -10.18
N LEU A 212 15.50 -9.87 -9.45
CA LEU A 212 15.63 -10.14 -8.02
C LEU A 212 15.26 -8.89 -7.23
N HIS A 213 14.52 -9.08 -6.15
CA HIS A 213 14.05 -8.00 -5.29
C HIS A 213 14.89 -7.96 -4.02
N TYR A 214 15.28 -6.77 -3.60
CA TYR A 214 16.15 -6.57 -2.46
C TYR A 214 15.55 -5.54 -1.51
N PHE A 215 15.74 -5.77 -0.21
CA PHE A 215 15.73 -4.71 0.79
C PHE A 215 17.10 -4.06 0.84
N ILE A 216 17.12 -2.74 0.93
CA ILE A 216 18.33 -1.95 1.11
C ILE A 216 18.20 -1.23 2.45
N PHE A 217 19.03 -1.62 3.40
CA PHE A 217 19.09 -1.01 4.72
C PHE A 217 20.17 0.06 4.69
N ILE A 218 19.78 1.30 4.95
CA ILE A 218 20.69 2.45 5.06
C ILE A 218 21.17 2.52 6.50
N LEU A 219 22.49 2.39 6.69
CA LEU A 219 23.10 2.26 8.02
C LEU A 219 23.77 3.56 8.46
N GLU A 220 23.66 3.85 9.75
CA GLU A 220 24.37 4.94 10.41
C GLU A 220 25.02 4.50 11.73
N ASP A 221 26.00 5.27 12.22
CA ASP A 221 26.55 5.12 13.56
C ASP A 221 25.70 5.87 14.61
N ASP A 222 26.10 5.79 15.88
CA ASP A 222 25.41 6.47 16.98
C ASP A 222 25.48 8.01 16.89
N ALA A 223 26.37 8.56 16.07
CA ALA A 223 26.49 9.99 15.77
C ALA A 223 25.69 10.39 14.52
N GLY A 224 25.01 9.46 13.86
CA GLY A 224 24.24 9.69 12.64
C GLY A 224 25.08 9.76 11.36
N ASN A 225 26.36 9.37 11.41
CA ASN A 225 27.20 9.29 10.22
C ASN A 225 26.84 8.07 9.38
N PHE A 226 26.76 8.25 8.06
CA PHE A 226 26.47 7.16 7.14
C PHE A 226 27.58 6.11 7.14
N LEU A 227 27.21 4.85 7.38
CA LEU A 227 28.12 3.69 7.40
C LEU A 227 28.07 2.86 6.12
N GLY A 228 27.06 3.06 5.27
CA GLY A 228 26.88 2.29 4.04
C GLY A 228 25.48 1.70 3.90
N GLU A 229 25.33 0.87 2.89
CA GLU A 229 24.10 0.14 2.60
C GLU A 229 24.30 -1.37 2.79
N LYS A 230 23.29 -2.05 3.33
CA LYS A 230 23.24 -3.51 3.37
C LYS A 230 22.07 -4.02 2.55
N LYS A 231 22.38 -4.81 1.52
CA LYS A 231 21.38 -5.44 0.65
C LYS A 231 21.01 -6.84 1.16
N PHE A 232 19.71 -7.10 1.26
CA PHE A 232 19.16 -8.42 1.57
C PHE A 232 18.21 -8.85 0.45
N GLN A 233 18.51 -9.98 -0.18
CA GLN A 233 17.63 -10.53 -1.21
C GLN A 233 16.32 -11.00 -0.57
N PHE A 234 15.20 -10.50 -1.07
CA PHE A 234 13.89 -11.02 -0.72
C PHE A 234 13.64 -12.32 -1.47
N MET A 235 13.60 -13.41 -0.72
CA MET A 235 13.09 -14.68 -1.20
C MET A 235 11.65 -14.78 -0.74
N GLU A 236 10.69 -14.67 -1.67
CA GLU A 236 9.33 -15.09 -1.40
C GLU A 236 9.44 -16.58 -1.02
N ALA A 237 9.32 -16.89 0.28
CA ALA A 237 9.35 -18.28 0.71
C ALA A 237 8.33 -19.01 -0.17
N LYS A 238 8.80 -20.00 -0.94
CA LYS A 238 7.93 -20.82 -1.77
C LYS A 238 6.88 -21.38 -0.82
N ALA A 239 5.69 -20.76 -0.82
CA ALA A 239 4.56 -21.26 -0.09
C ALA A 239 4.35 -22.69 -0.56
N ASP A 240 4.59 -23.62 0.36
CA ASP A 240 4.18 -25.01 0.32
C ASP A 240 4.23 -25.67 -1.06
N LYS A 241 5.34 -26.34 -1.36
CA LYS A 241 5.22 -27.68 -1.94
C LYS A 241 4.54 -28.58 -0.89
N LEU A 242 3.25 -28.36 -0.66
CA LEU A 242 2.32 -29.43 -0.32
C LEU A 242 2.11 -30.20 -1.63
N LEU A 243 3.03 -31.13 -1.87
CA LEU A 243 2.76 -32.27 -2.74
C LEU A 243 1.57 -33.01 -2.11
N LEU A 244 0.45 -33.00 -2.83
CA LEU A 244 -0.53 -34.09 -2.75
C LEU A 244 0.14 -35.41 -3.12
#